data_AF-A0A2G4FYY5-F1
#
_entry.id   AF-A0A2G4FYY5-F1
#
_cell.length_a   1.000
_cell.length_b   1.000
_cell.length_c   1.000
_cell.angle_alpha   90.00
_cell.angle_beta   90.00
_cell.angle_gamma   90.00
#
_symmetry.space_group_name_H-M   'P 1'
#
loop_
_entity.id
_entity.type
_entity.pdbx_description
1 polymer ?
#
loop_
_entity_poly.entity_id
_entity_poly.type
_entity_poly.pdbx_seq_one_letter_code
_entity_poly.pdbx_strand_id
1 'polypeptide(L)'
;MKFEHVTDREISWLAFDQRVLELAEDAAVPLLERLRFLAIFSSNLDEFFMVRVATLMSKIENQITAPNVAGITPQDLMGQI
;
A
#
# COMPACT_ATOMS: atom_id res chain seq x y z
N MET A 1 15.51 17.42 2.75
CA MET A 1 16.52 16.40 3.10
C MET A 1 15.99 15.06 2.64
N LYS A 2 16.59 14.44 1.61
CA LYS A 2 16.24 13.07 1.18
C LYS A 2 17.02 12.12 2.08
N PHE A 3 16.34 11.22 2.77
CA PHE A 3 17.02 10.12 3.47
C PHE A 3 17.22 9.00 2.46
N GLU A 4 18.47 8.64 2.16
CA GLU A 4 18.84 7.70 1.07
C GLU A 4 18.32 6.26 1.24
N HIS A 5 17.62 5.95 2.35
CA HIS A 5 17.13 4.61 2.67
C HIS A 5 15.68 4.56 3.18
N VAL A 6 14.89 5.63 3.05
CA VAL A 6 13.49 5.65 3.52
C VAL A 6 12.53 5.36 2.36
N THR A 7 11.87 4.20 2.41
CA THR A 7 10.75 3.87 1.50
C THR A 7 9.49 4.61 1.92
N ASP A 8 8.65 4.97 0.95
CA ASP A 8 7.34 5.54 1.26
C ASP A 8 6.45 4.56 2.05
N ARG A 9 5.61 5.11 2.92
CA ARG A 9 4.74 4.34 3.81
C ARG A 9 3.71 3.53 3.04
N GLU A 10 3.14 4.09 1.97
CA GLU A 10 2.08 3.44 1.19
C GLU A 10 2.63 2.33 0.32
N ILE A 11 3.81 2.55 -0.27
CA ILE A 11 4.55 1.51 -0.98
C ILE A 11 4.95 0.37 -0.03
N SER A 12 5.43 0.70 1.16
CA SER A 12 5.76 -0.31 2.18
C SER A 12 4.53 -1.09 2.65
N TRP A 13 3.37 -0.43 2.70
CA TRP A 13 2.11 -1.07 3.06
C TRP A 13 1.63 -2.03 1.96
N LEU A 14 1.70 -1.63 0.68
CA LEU A 14 1.38 -2.52 -0.46
C LEU A 14 2.33 -3.72 -0.52
N ALA A 15 3.63 -3.50 -0.26
CA ALA A 15 4.60 -4.59 -0.18
C ALA A 15 4.29 -5.57 0.97
N PHE A 16 3.75 -5.09 2.09
CA PHE A 16 3.26 -5.96 3.16
C PHE A 16 2.04 -6.76 2.70
N ASP A 17 1.05 -6.13 2.08
CA ASP A 17 -0.17 -6.81 1.66
C ASP A 17 0.08 -7.82 0.53
N GLN A 18 1.08 -7.55 -0.33
CA GLN A 18 1.61 -8.52 -1.29
C GLN A 18 2.10 -9.81 -0.60
N ARG A 19 2.75 -9.72 0.57
CA ARG A 19 3.15 -10.92 1.33
C ARG A 19 1.96 -11.69 1.89
N VAL A 20 0.86 -11.00 2.21
CA VAL A 20 -0.39 -11.66 2.62
C VAL A 20 -0.98 -12.45 1.44
N LEU A 21 -0.97 -11.87 0.24
CA LEU A 21 -1.40 -12.56 -0.98
C LEU A 21 -0.51 -13.78 -1.30
N GLU A 22 0.81 -13.65 -1.17
CA GLU A 22 1.73 -14.77 -1.36
C GLU A 22 1.41 -15.97 -0.44
N LEU A 23 1.00 -15.72 0.81
CA LEU A 23 0.56 -16.78 1.73
C LEU A 23 -0.77 -17.43 1.30
N ALA A 24 -1.63 -16.70 0.59
CA ALA A 24 -2.84 -17.27 0.00
C ALA A 24 -2.53 -18.14 -1.24
N GLU A 25 -1.45 -17.86 -1.95
CA GLU A 25 -1.01 -18.58 -3.14
C GLU A 25 -0.16 -19.81 -2.83
N ASP A 26 0.55 -19.81 -1.70
CA ASP A 26 1.45 -20.91 -1.30
C ASP A 26 0.72 -22.24 -1.09
N ALA A 27 1.06 -23.24 -1.91
CA ALA A 27 0.50 -24.58 -1.84
C ALA A 27 0.93 -25.38 -0.59
N ALA A 28 1.98 -24.94 0.12
CA ALA A 28 2.38 -25.52 1.39
C ALA A 28 1.46 -25.10 2.56
N VAL A 29 0.70 -24.01 2.39
CA VAL A 29 -0.28 -23.54 3.38
C VAL A 29 -1.58 -24.35 3.24
N PRO A 30 -2.16 -24.87 4.34
CA PRO A 30 -3.45 -25.57 4.32
C PRO A 30 -4.54 -24.77 3.59
N LEU A 31 -5.38 -25.46 2.81
CA LEU A 31 -6.36 -24.82 1.92
C LEU A 31 -7.26 -23.79 2.63
N LEU A 32 -7.73 -24.09 3.85
CA LEU A 32 -8.57 -23.17 4.61
C LEU A 32 -7.78 -21.96 5.14
N GLU A 33 -6.51 -22.11 5.45
CA GLU A 33 -5.65 -20.99 5.86
C GLU A 33 -5.37 -20.07 4.67
N ARG A 34 -5.15 -20.61 3.47
CA ARG A 34 -5.04 -19.83 2.23
C ARG A 34 -6.29 -18.98 1.97
N LEU A 35 -7.48 -19.56 2.16
CA LEU A 35 -8.74 -18.81 2.03
C LEU A 35 -8.83 -17.69 3.06
N ARG A 36 -8.34 -17.91 4.29
CA ARG A 36 -8.28 -16.85 5.31
C ARG A 36 -7.31 -15.75 4.90
N PHE A 37 -6.12 -16.06 4.40
CA PHE A 37 -5.19 -15.05 3.90
C PHE A 37 -5.76 -14.26 2.73
N LEU A 38 -6.48 -14.92 1.81
CA LEU A 38 -7.16 -14.24 0.71
C LEU A 38 -8.24 -13.25 1.21
N ALA A 39 -9.01 -13.64 2.22
CA ALA A 39 -10.01 -12.75 2.84
C ALA A 39 -9.34 -11.56 3.56
N ILE A 40 -8.21 -11.80 4.22
CA ILE A 40 -7.42 -10.74 4.89
C ILE A 40 -6.86 -9.77 3.84
N PHE A 41 -6.22 -10.27 2.78
CA PHE A 41 -5.73 -9.45 1.66
C PHE A 41 -6.85 -8.59 1.07
N SER A 42 -8.01 -9.17 0.79
CA SER A 42 -9.16 -8.40 0.26
C SER A 42 -9.59 -7.29 1.22
N SER A 43 -9.67 -7.56 2.52
CA SER A 43 -10.09 -6.58 3.53
C SER A 43 -9.06 -5.46 3.69
N ASN A 44 -7.77 -5.81 3.65
CA ASN A 44 -6.67 -4.85 3.69
C ASN A 44 -6.71 -3.94 2.46
N LEU A 45 -6.87 -4.52 1.26
CA LEU A 45 -6.91 -3.77 0.01
C LEU A 45 -8.09 -2.78 0.00
N ASP A 46 -9.26 -3.19 0.49
CA ASP A 46 -10.42 -2.31 0.64
C ASP A 46 -10.10 -1.13 1.57
N GLU A 47 -9.47 -1.38 2.74
CA GLU A 47 -9.03 -0.30 3.64
C GLU A 47 -8.04 0.64 2.97
N PHE A 48 -7.08 0.09 2.20
CA PHE A 48 -6.10 0.88 1.49
C PHE A 48 -6.74 1.88 0.53
N PHE A 49 -7.70 1.43 -0.28
CA PHE A 49 -8.41 2.33 -1.18
C PHE A 49 -9.30 3.33 -0.43
N MET A 50 -10.08 2.86 0.54
CA MET A 50 -11.03 3.72 1.26
C MET A 50 -10.36 4.81 2.10
N VAL A 51 -9.20 4.50 2.70
CA VAL A 51 -8.53 5.43 3.62
C VAL A 51 -7.33 6.08 2.96
N ARG A 52 -6.43 5.29 2.39
CA ARG A 52 -5.10 5.77 2.00
C ARG A 52 -5.10 6.45 0.65
N VAL A 53 -5.70 5.81 -0.36
CA VAL A 53 -5.87 6.42 -1.69
C VAL A 53 -6.75 7.66 -1.57
N ALA A 54 -7.86 7.61 -0.82
CA ALA A 54 -8.70 8.77 -0.57
C ALA A 54 -7.92 9.94 0.06
N THR A 55 -7.07 9.67 1.05
CA THR A 55 -6.20 10.69 1.66
C THR A 55 -5.20 11.27 0.65
N LEU A 56 -4.62 10.43 -0.22
CA LEU A 56 -3.69 10.87 -1.25
C LEU A 56 -4.37 11.73 -2.31
N MET A 57 -5.56 11.33 -2.77
CA MET A 57 -6.40 12.12 -3.68
C MET A 57 -6.73 13.49 -3.09
N SER A 58 -7.14 13.55 -1.83
CA SER A 58 -7.42 14.81 -1.15
C SER A 58 -6.21 15.74 -1.14
N LYS A 59 -4.98 15.22 -0.96
CA LYS A 59 -3.76 16.04 -1.05
C LYS A 59 -3.55 16.61 -2.45
N ILE A 60 -3.81 15.80 -3.48
CA ILE A 60 -3.69 16.21 -4.89
C ILE A 60 -4.72 17.29 -5.23
N GLU A 61 -5.98 17.10 -4.82
CA GLU A 61 -7.07 18.07 -5.03
C GLU A 61 -6.78 19.41 -4.36
N ASN A 62 -6.14 19.38 -3.18
CA ASN A 62 -5.69 20.57 -2.46
C ASN A 62 -4.32 21.11 -2.94
N GLN A 63 -3.81 20.62 -4.08
CA GLN A 63 -2.57 21.09 -4.73
C GLN A 63 -1.34 21.01 -3.82
N ILE A 64 -1.29 20.01 -2.93
CA ILE A 64 -0.12 19.76 -2.10
C ILE A 64 0.99 19.19 -2.99
N THR A 65 2.09 19.93 -3.11
CA THR A 65 3.26 19.54 -3.93
C THR A 65 4.48 19.20 -3.09
N ALA A 66 4.44 19.47 -1.78
CA ALA A 66 5.54 19.16 -0.88
C ALA A 66 5.76 17.63 -0.82
N PRO A 67 7.01 17.15 -1.01
CA PRO A 67 7.31 15.73 -0.94
C PRO A 67 7.19 15.21 0.49
N ASN A 68 6.88 13.92 0.62
CA ASN A 68 6.89 13.18 1.89
C ASN A 68 8.34 12.98 2.41
N VAL A 69 8.47 12.24 3.52
CA VAL A 69 9.78 11.90 4.13
C VAL A 69 10.69 11.06 3.22
N ALA A 70 10.12 10.31 2.28
CA ALA A 70 10.85 9.55 1.25
C ALA A 70 11.23 10.42 0.03
N GLY A 71 10.85 11.70 0.01
CA GLY A 71 11.15 12.61 -1.08
C GLY A 71 10.27 12.47 -2.31
N ILE A 72 9.06 11.89 -2.18
CA ILE A 72 8.10 11.63 -3.27
C ILE A 72 6.91 12.60 -3.11
N THR A 73 6.47 13.22 -4.20
CA THR A 73 5.30 14.12 -4.19
C THR A 73 3.99 13.32 -4.19
N PRO A 74 2.85 13.90 -3.78
CA PRO A 74 1.57 13.20 -3.86
C PRO A 74 1.22 12.70 -5.27
N GLN A 75 1.54 13.48 -6.30
CA GLN A 75 1.28 13.12 -7.70
C GLN A 75 2.14 11.93 -8.13
N ASP A 76 3.43 11.96 -7.79
CA ASP A 76 4.36 10.87 -8.13
C ASP A 76 4.00 9.58 -7.38
N LEU A 77 3.58 9.69 -6.12
CA LEU A 77 3.14 8.54 -5.32
C LEU A 77 1.88 7.91 -5.91
N MET A 78 0.92 8.73 -6.37
CA MET A 78 -0.29 8.23 -7.03
C MET A 78 0.03 7.46 -8.32
N GLY A 79 1.11 7.80 -9.03
CA GLY A 79 1.54 7.05 -10.21
C GLY A 79 2.27 5.73 -9.90
N GLN A 80 2.62 5.48 -8.64
CA GLN A 80 3.29 4.24 -8.20
C GLN A 80 2.33 3.22 -7.56
N ILE A 81 1.15 3.69 -7.13
CA ILE A 81 0.05 2.87 -6.61
C ILE A 81 -0.78 2.36 -7.79
#